data_AF-A0A3M1S940-F1
#
_entry.id   AF-A0A3M1S940-F1
#
_cell.length_a   1.000
_cell.length_b   1.000
_cell.length_c   1.000
_cell.angle_alpha   90.00
_cell.angle_beta   90.00
_cell.angle_gamma   90.00
#
_symmetry.space_group_name_H-M   'P 1'
#
loop_
_entity.id
_entity.type
_entity.pdbx_description
1 polymer ?
#
loop_
_entity_poly.entity_id
_entity_poly.type
_entity_poly.pdbx_seq_one_letter_code
_entity_poly.pdbx_strand_id
1 'polypeptide(L)'
;MFVYDAGGKLVAKYSTIVANSTDAKVAYLTNDHLGSPRINTDANGNVTARHDYHPFGEEIGTLAAVPGSPQLRTATLGYQSDSVRQKFTGYERDSESELDYANARYYRSGHGRFMVSDDFLNDTHVSDPKSWNLYVYVHNNPLNKIDPFGEEIYSANLSDEEKKRLIEDWKKKTGYKNIYFDKNNKLVIDATAGFEGGSELARRLLSAAADSTEKRFNLISVDSKDVAFARVDAGTITEDAKGNKIGPIVFEVDIDFKDFSQFRASDKDAIEAFSIGLVVFHEIAHKLYKETPDTPNSDTDPGPVERTYINPIRHELGLAERVYYSAKPVSAAYKSFFPNGGQQLLFRLNGKDKILRWQSDKVGGKTK
;
A
#
# COMPACT_ATOMS: atom_id res chain seq x y z
N MET A 1 16.30 -14.78 -10.33
CA MET A 1 15.51 -13.55 -10.58
C MET A 1 14.04 -13.95 -10.66
N PHE A 2 13.18 -13.23 -9.95
CA PHE A 2 11.73 -13.46 -9.94
C PHE A 2 11.04 -12.34 -10.71
N VAL A 3 10.03 -12.67 -11.50
CA VAL A 3 9.27 -11.72 -12.31
C VAL A 3 7.81 -11.80 -11.93
N TYR A 4 7.24 -10.63 -11.62
CA TYR A 4 5.87 -10.46 -11.16
C TYR A 4 5.07 -9.68 -12.20
N ASP A 5 3.77 -9.94 -12.28
CA ASP A 5 2.86 -9.12 -13.07
C ASP A 5 2.48 -7.82 -12.34
N ALA A 6 1.68 -6.98 -13.00
CA ALA A 6 1.20 -5.72 -12.44
C ALA A 6 0.31 -5.88 -11.19
N GLY A 7 -0.17 -7.09 -10.90
CA GLY A 7 -0.93 -7.44 -9.69
C GLY A 7 -0.06 -8.05 -8.58
N GLY A 8 1.26 -8.06 -8.72
CA GLY A 8 2.19 -8.63 -7.73
C GLY A 8 2.22 -10.16 -7.72
N LYS A 9 1.61 -10.81 -8.71
CA LYS A 9 1.58 -12.27 -8.82
C LYS A 9 2.84 -12.76 -9.52
N LEU A 10 3.50 -13.78 -8.95
CA LEU A 10 4.71 -14.36 -9.53
C LEU A 10 4.36 -15.09 -10.84
N VAL A 11 4.95 -14.68 -11.96
CA VAL A 11 4.66 -15.23 -13.29
C VAL A 11 5.85 -15.99 -13.91
N ALA A 12 7.08 -15.67 -13.49
CA ALA A 12 8.25 -16.42 -13.94
C ALA A 12 9.39 -16.41 -12.92
N LYS A 13 10.17 -17.48 -12.93
CA LYS A 13 11.42 -17.62 -12.21
C LYS A 13 12.55 -17.93 -13.18
N TYR A 14 13.62 -17.15 -13.10
CA TYR A 14 14.86 -17.34 -13.83
C TYR A 14 15.95 -17.82 -12.88
N SER A 15 16.57 -18.96 -13.19
CA SER A 15 17.76 -19.44 -12.49
C SER A 15 18.91 -18.43 -12.62
N THR A 16 19.62 -18.19 -11.51
CA THR A 16 20.84 -17.34 -11.48
C THR A 16 22.12 -18.16 -11.56
N ILE A 17 22.02 -19.48 -11.71
CA ILE A 17 23.17 -20.36 -11.89
C ILE A 17 23.66 -20.18 -13.33
N VAL A 18 24.94 -19.81 -13.49
CA VAL A 18 25.59 -19.77 -14.80
C VAL A 18 25.73 -21.21 -15.29
N ALA A 19 24.80 -21.62 -16.15
CA ALA A 19 24.81 -22.89 -16.85
C ALA A 19 24.75 -22.61 -18.36
N ASN A 20 25.07 -23.59 -19.20
CA ASN A 20 24.88 -23.45 -20.65
C ASN A 20 23.42 -23.05 -20.95
N SER A 21 23.16 -22.35 -22.05
CA SER A 21 21.81 -21.84 -22.37
C SER A 21 20.73 -22.93 -22.46
N THR A 22 21.13 -24.20 -22.61
CA THR A 22 20.29 -25.40 -22.55
C THR A 22 19.94 -25.89 -21.14
N ASP A 23 20.70 -25.45 -20.13
CA ASP A 23 20.58 -25.83 -18.71
C ASP A 23 20.01 -24.70 -17.83
N ALA A 24 19.88 -23.48 -18.38
CA ALA A 24 19.24 -22.35 -17.73
C ALA A 24 17.73 -22.62 -17.58
N LYS A 25 17.33 -23.12 -16.40
CA LYS A 25 15.92 -23.45 -16.11
C LYS A 25 15.10 -22.18 -15.88
N VAL A 26 14.37 -21.77 -16.91
CA VAL A 26 13.24 -20.82 -16.79
C VAL A 26 11.99 -21.61 -16.47
N ALA A 27 11.29 -21.20 -15.41
CA ALA A 27 9.98 -21.74 -15.06
C ALA A 27 8.93 -20.63 -15.19
N TYR A 28 7.95 -20.84 -16.04
CA TYR A 28 6.76 -20.00 -16.12
C TYR A 28 5.70 -20.59 -15.20
N LEU A 29 5.10 -19.74 -14.37
CA LEU A 29 4.19 -20.17 -13.31
C LEU A 29 2.77 -19.79 -13.68
N THR A 30 1.89 -20.79 -13.67
CA THR A 30 0.45 -20.58 -13.77
C THR A 30 -0.14 -20.78 -12.39
N ASN A 31 -0.62 -19.69 -11.77
CA ASN A 31 -1.11 -19.75 -10.38
C ASN A 31 -2.63 -19.67 -10.34
N ASP A 32 -3.23 -20.17 -9.25
CA ASP A 32 -4.66 -20.07 -8.98
C ASP A 32 -5.12 -18.64 -8.67
N HIS A 33 -6.40 -18.50 -8.29
CA HIS A 33 -7.03 -17.22 -7.96
C HIS A 33 -6.48 -16.59 -6.66
N LEU A 34 -5.81 -17.38 -5.82
CA LEU A 34 -5.15 -16.92 -4.60
C LEU A 34 -3.66 -16.63 -4.81
N GLY A 35 -3.14 -16.89 -6.00
CA GLY A 35 -1.73 -16.65 -6.34
C GLY A 35 -0.80 -17.85 -6.11
N SER A 36 -1.32 -19.03 -5.71
CA SER A 36 -0.51 -20.24 -5.47
C SER A 36 -0.13 -20.93 -6.79
N PRO A 37 1.17 -21.15 -7.09
CA PRO A 37 1.57 -21.80 -8.35
C PRO A 37 0.98 -23.20 -8.48
N ARG A 38 0.27 -23.47 -9.59
CA ARG A 38 -0.40 -24.77 -9.83
C ARG A 38 0.26 -25.58 -10.92
N ILE A 39 0.75 -24.91 -11.97
CA ILE A 39 1.38 -25.55 -13.12
C ILE A 39 2.61 -24.75 -13.47
N ASN A 40 3.74 -25.44 -13.56
CA ASN A 40 5.01 -24.87 -13.94
C ASN A 40 5.37 -25.40 -15.33
N THR A 41 5.77 -24.50 -16.23
CA THR A 41 6.16 -24.86 -17.61
C THR A 41 7.55 -24.37 -17.95
N ASP A 42 8.23 -25.09 -18.85
CA ASP A 42 9.49 -24.66 -19.42
C ASP A 42 9.28 -23.63 -20.56
N ALA A 43 10.37 -23.16 -21.16
CA ALA A 43 10.34 -22.23 -22.29
C ALA A 43 9.71 -22.80 -23.57
N ASN A 44 9.55 -24.11 -23.67
CA ASN A 44 8.90 -24.78 -24.79
C ASN A 44 7.42 -25.06 -24.50
N GLY A 45 6.91 -24.67 -23.33
CA GLY A 45 5.54 -24.91 -22.90
C GLY A 45 5.28 -26.32 -22.35
N ASN A 46 6.32 -27.13 -22.13
CA ASN A 46 6.15 -28.44 -21.50
C ASN A 46 5.92 -28.28 -20.00
N VAL A 47 5.00 -29.08 -19.44
CA VAL A 47 4.73 -29.08 -18.00
C VAL A 47 5.90 -29.74 -17.26
N THR A 48 6.53 -28.97 -16.37
CA THR A 48 7.66 -29.42 -15.54
C THR A 48 7.21 -29.86 -14.16
N ALA A 49 6.20 -29.21 -13.59
CA ALA A 49 5.61 -29.60 -12.31
C ALA A 49 4.14 -29.18 -12.21
N ARG A 50 3.37 -29.93 -11.41
CA ARG A 50 2.01 -29.63 -11.00
C ARG A 50 1.91 -29.71 -9.48
N HIS A 51 1.24 -28.72 -8.91
CA HIS A 51 0.97 -28.65 -7.48
C HIS A 51 -0.53 -28.49 -7.26
N ASP A 52 -1.05 -29.26 -6.31
CA ASP A 52 -2.38 -29.07 -5.77
C ASP A 52 -2.29 -28.80 -4.28
N TYR A 53 -3.12 -27.90 -3.77
CA TYR A 53 -3.16 -27.57 -2.35
C TYR A 53 -4.53 -27.87 -1.75
N HIS A 54 -4.53 -28.34 -0.51
CA HIS A 54 -5.68 -28.26 0.39
C HIS A 54 -6.03 -26.80 0.70
N PRO A 55 -7.23 -26.51 1.24
CA PRO A 55 -7.66 -25.14 1.50
C PRO A 55 -6.66 -24.29 2.31
N PHE A 56 -5.92 -24.89 3.23
CA PHE A 56 -4.92 -24.23 4.07
C PHE A 56 -3.47 -24.41 3.56
N GLY A 57 -3.29 -24.73 2.28
CA GLY A 57 -1.96 -24.71 1.66
C GLY A 57 -1.09 -25.95 1.85
N GLU A 58 -1.62 -27.00 2.48
CA GLU A 58 -0.96 -28.30 2.52
C GLU A 58 -0.95 -28.85 1.09
N GLU A 59 0.22 -29.26 0.62
CA GLU A 59 0.35 -29.78 -0.74
C GLU A 59 -0.20 -31.22 -0.81
N ILE A 60 -1.11 -31.44 -1.75
CA ILE A 60 -1.70 -32.76 -1.99
C ILE A 60 -0.71 -33.57 -2.81
N GLY A 61 0.06 -34.40 -2.12
CA GLY A 61 1.06 -35.28 -2.73
C GLY A 61 0.47 -36.34 -3.66
N THR A 62 1.37 -37.09 -4.31
CA THR A 62 1.01 -38.31 -5.02
C THR A 62 0.54 -39.36 -4.02
N LEU A 63 -0.72 -39.77 -4.11
CA LEU A 63 -1.28 -40.79 -3.22
C LEU A 63 -0.46 -42.08 -3.33
N ALA A 64 -0.07 -42.65 -2.18
CA ALA A 64 0.33 -44.05 -2.13
C ALA A 64 -0.77 -44.89 -2.80
N ALA A 65 -0.38 -45.87 -3.63
CA ALA A 65 -1.32 -46.74 -4.32
C ALA A 65 -2.18 -47.48 -3.28
N VAL A 66 -3.37 -46.98 -2.99
CA VAL A 66 -4.40 -47.75 -2.29
C VAL A 66 -5.02 -48.67 -3.33
N PRO A 67 -4.89 -50.00 -3.22
CA PRO A 67 -5.50 -50.92 -4.18
C PRO A 67 -6.99 -50.64 -4.32
N GLY A 68 -7.45 -50.34 -5.54
CA GLY A 68 -8.85 -50.05 -5.84
C GLY A 68 -9.26 -48.57 -5.89
N SER A 69 -8.36 -47.62 -5.59
CA SER A 69 -8.64 -46.18 -5.70
C SER A 69 -8.06 -45.57 -6.99
N PRO A 70 -8.80 -44.70 -7.72
CA PRO A 70 -8.25 -43.99 -8.86
C PRO A 70 -7.11 -43.05 -8.43
N GLN A 71 -5.92 -43.25 -8.99
CA GLN A 71 -4.75 -42.41 -8.71
C GLN A 71 -4.83 -41.12 -9.54
N LEU A 72 -5.46 -40.09 -8.98
CA LEU A 72 -5.68 -38.82 -9.67
C LEU A 72 -4.41 -37.94 -9.79
N ARG A 73 -3.39 -38.19 -8.95
CA ARG A 73 -2.11 -37.44 -8.92
C ARG A 73 -0.94 -38.41 -9.06
N THR A 74 -0.33 -38.43 -10.24
CA THR A 74 0.80 -39.32 -10.56
C THR A 74 1.98 -38.53 -11.10
N ALA A 75 3.19 -39.08 -10.92
CA ALA A 75 4.41 -38.48 -11.48
C ALA A 75 4.33 -38.37 -13.01
N THR A 76 3.70 -39.33 -13.71
CA THR A 76 3.47 -39.29 -15.16
C THR A 76 2.67 -38.08 -15.62
N LEU A 77 1.78 -37.55 -14.78
CA LEU A 77 0.99 -36.34 -15.07
C LEU A 77 1.72 -35.04 -14.70
N GLY A 78 2.94 -35.13 -14.15
CA GLY A 78 3.76 -34.00 -13.73
C GLY A 78 3.60 -33.59 -12.27
N TYR A 79 2.93 -34.38 -11.42
CA TYR A 79 2.89 -34.14 -9.97
C TYR A 79 4.21 -34.60 -9.34
N GLN A 80 5.17 -33.68 -9.22
CA GLN A 80 6.52 -33.95 -8.74
C GLN A 80 7.14 -32.71 -8.09
N SER A 81 8.23 -32.92 -7.35
CA SER A 81 8.96 -31.84 -6.68
C SER A 81 9.68 -30.93 -7.68
N ASP A 82 9.89 -29.69 -7.28
CA ASP A 82 10.62 -28.69 -8.06
C ASP A 82 11.48 -27.77 -7.19
N SER A 83 12.11 -26.78 -7.82
CA SER A 83 12.94 -25.79 -7.12
C SER A 83 12.20 -24.47 -6.81
N VAL A 84 10.91 -24.37 -7.11
CA VAL A 84 10.13 -23.14 -6.89
C VAL A 84 9.80 -23.07 -5.42
N ARG A 85 10.31 -22.05 -4.72
CA ARG A 85 10.12 -21.91 -3.28
C ARG A 85 8.78 -21.27 -2.93
N GLN A 86 8.20 -20.51 -3.86
CA GLN A 86 6.90 -19.89 -3.72
C GLN A 86 5.82 -20.96 -3.87
N LYS A 87 5.05 -21.17 -2.80
CA LYS A 87 4.01 -22.21 -2.74
C LYS A 87 2.65 -21.56 -2.48
N PHE A 88 1.98 -21.92 -1.39
CA PHE A 88 0.64 -21.45 -1.07
C PHE A 88 0.61 -19.92 -0.93
N THR A 89 -0.34 -19.28 -1.62
CA THR A 89 -0.56 -17.82 -1.68
C THR A 89 0.69 -16.99 -2.01
N GLY A 90 1.70 -17.61 -2.62
CA GLY A 90 2.96 -16.95 -3.00
C GLY A 90 4.02 -16.87 -1.90
N TYR A 91 3.77 -17.40 -0.70
CA TYR A 91 4.76 -17.43 0.38
C TYR A 91 5.96 -18.31 0.03
N GLU A 92 7.14 -17.93 0.52
CA GLU A 92 8.35 -18.73 0.38
C GLU A 92 8.34 -19.86 1.42
N ARG A 93 8.27 -21.11 0.95
CA ARG A 93 8.36 -22.30 1.79
C ARG A 93 9.82 -22.67 2.02
N ASP A 94 10.20 -22.75 3.28
CA ASP A 94 11.44 -23.38 3.68
C ASP A 94 11.28 -24.91 3.71
N SER A 95 12.12 -25.62 2.97
CA SER A 95 12.03 -27.07 2.82
C SER A 95 12.53 -27.85 4.04
N GLU A 96 13.30 -27.22 4.93
CA GLU A 96 13.82 -27.88 6.14
C GLU A 96 12.80 -27.87 7.27
N SER A 97 12.11 -26.74 7.46
CA SER A 97 11.11 -26.57 8.52
C SER A 97 9.65 -26.77 8.08
N GLU A 98 9.40 -26.80 6.76
CA GLU A 98 8.07 -26.78 6.14
C GLU A 98 7.23 -25.54 6.54
N LEU A 99 7.88 -24.47 6.98
CA LEU A 99 7.23 -23.20 7.30
C LEU A 99 7.20 -22.30 6.06
N ASP A 100 6.06 -21.63 5.88
CA ASP A 100 5.84 -20.64 4.85
C ASP A 100 6.12 -19.25 5.45
N TYR A 101 7.08 -18.52 4.87
CA TYR A 101 7.41 -17.17 5.31
C TYR A 101 6.40 -16.17 4.71
N ALA A 102 5.53 -15.65 5.57
CA ALA A 102 4.49 -14.66 5.25
C ALA A 102 4.95 -13.23 5.57
N ASN A 103 6.25 -12.95 5.42
CA ASN A 103 6.92 -11.69 5.79
C ASN A 103 6.90 -11.40 7.31
N ALA A 104 5.76 -10.98 7.86
CA ALA A 104 5.65 -10.61 9.26
C ALA A 104 5.58 -11.85 10.20
N ARG A 105 5.09 -12.98 9.69
CA ARG A 105 4.88 -14.22 10.46
C ARG A 105 5.32 -15.45 9.69
N TYR A 106 5.54 -16.54 10.42
CA TYR A 106 5.70 -17.88 9.83
C TYR A 106 4.36 -18.61 9.88
N TYR A 107 3.91 -19.05 8.72
CA TYR A 107 2.69 -19.83 8.54
C TYR A 107 3.02 -21.32 8.45
N ARG A 108 2.19 -22.17 9.05
CA ARG A 108 2.31 -23.63 8.89
C ARG A 108 1.04 -24.20 8.28
N SER A 109 1.16 -24.64 7.04
CA SER A 109 0.03 -25.18 6.27
C SER A 109 -0.61 -26.42 6.92
N GLY A 110 0.20 -27.35 7.45
CA GLY A 110 -0.29 -28.54 8.15
C GLY A 110 -1.11 -28.27 9.41
N HIS A 111 -1.02 -27.07 9.99
CA HIS A 111 -1.86 -26.65 11.13
C HIS A 111 -2.93 -25.61 10.74
N GLY A 112 -2.87 -25.08 9.51
CA GLY A 112 -3.75 -24.03 9.02
C GLY A 112 -3.67 -22.70 9.78
N ARG A 113 -2.54 -22.40 10.42
CA ARG A 113 -2.38 -21.24 11.32
C ARG A 113 -0.96 -20.70 11.32
N PHE A 114 -0.80 -19.48 11.81
CA PHE A 114 0.51 -18.90 12.08
C PHE A 114 1.16 -19.56 13.29
N MET A 115 2.48 -19.61 13.29
CA MET A 115 3.30 -20.18 14.37
C MET A 115 3.57 -19.16 15.49
N VAL A 116 3.28 -17.89 15.23
CA VAL A 116 3.40 -16.77 16.17
C VAL A 116 2.07 -16.03 16.19
N SER A 117 1.65 -15.57 17.36
CA SER A 117 0.45 -14.74 17.49
C SER A 117 0.64 -13.42 16.76
N ASP A 118 -0.43 -12.96 16.12
CA ASP A 118 -0.59 -11.55 15.77
C ASP A 118 -0.53 -10.66 17.02
N ASP A 119 -0.32 -9.38 16.81
CA ASP A 119 -0.36 -8.40 17.88
C ASP A 119 -1.81 -8.23 18.36
N PHE A 120 -2.00 -8.36 19.67
CA PHE A 120 -3.29 -8.26 20.32
C PHE A 120 -4.00 -6.94 19.98
N LEU A 121 -3.27 -5.84 19.86
CA LEU A 121 -3.86 -4.51 19.59
C LEU A 121 -4.19 -4.28 18.10
N ASN A 122 -3.72 -5.15 17.20
CA ASN A 122 -3.90 -5.00 15.76
C ASN A 122 -5.06 -5.83 15.23
N ASP A 123 -5.30 -7.01 15.81
CA ASP A 123 -6.27 -7.97 15.27
C ASP A 123 -7.39 -8.34 16.27
N THR A 124 -7.38 -7.90 17.54
CA THR A 124 -8.50 -8.19 18.47
C THR A 124 -9.64 -7.15 18.44
N HIS A 125 -10.86 -7.65 18.23
CA HIS A 125 -12.08 -6.85 18.12
C HIS A 125 -13.18 -7.42 19.04
N VAL A 126 -13.71 -6.57 19.93
CA VAL A 126 -14.79 -6.96 20.86
C VAL A 126 -16.06 -7.39 20.11
N SER A 127 -16.29 -6.84 18.92
CA SER A 127 -17.46 -7.13 18.07
C SER A 127 -17.30 -8.36 17.16
N ASP A 128 -16.10 -8.95 17.06
CA ASP A 128 -15.84 -10.18 16.32
C ASP A 128 -15.12 -11.20 17.20
N PRO A 129 -15.83 -12.17 17.80
CA PRO A 129 -15.24 -13.19 18.65
C PRO A 129 -14.12 -14.01 17.97
N LYS A 130 -14.08 -14.07 16.63
CA LYS A 130 -13.06 -14.83 15.89
C LYS A 130 -11.71 -14.12 15.85
N SER A 131 -11.72 -12.80 15.95
CA SER A 131 -10.54 -11.93 15.93
C SER A 131 -9.65 -12.08 17.17
N TRP A 132 -10.18 -12.68 18.23
CA TRP A 132 -9.44 -13.01 19.46
C TRP A 132 -8.45 -14.16 19.27
N ASN A 133 -8.55 -14.90 18.16
CA ASN A 133 -7.61 -15.95 17.82
C ASN A 133 -6.49 -15.39 16.94
N LEU A 134 -5.46 -14.84 17.57
CA LEU A 134 -4.32 -14.20 16.94
C LEU A 134 -3.44 -15.13 16.09
N TYR A 135 -3.71 -16.44 16.08
CA TYR A 135 -2.99 -17.40 15.24
C TYR A 135 -3.74 -17.71 13.95
N VAL A 136 -4.99 -17.26 13.81
CA VAL A 136 -5.87 -17.68 12.74
C VAL A 136 -5.39 -17.16 11.39
N TYR A 137 -5.34 -18.02 10.39
CA TYR A 137 -5.10 -17.59 9.02
C TYR A 137 -6.42 -17.14 8.38
N VAL A 138 -6.49 -15.87 7.99
CA VAL A 138 -7.62 -15.25 7.25
C VAL A 138 -9.01 -15.58 7.81
N HIS A 139 -9.17 -15.57 9.14
CA HIS A 139 -10.42 -15.95 9.84
C HIS A 139 -10.97 -17.34 9.45
N ASN A 140 -10.10 -18.30 9.14
CA ASN A 140 -10.44 -19.64 8.66
C ASN A 140 -11.22 -19.65 7.33
N ASN A 141 -11.04 -18.65 6.47
CA ASN A 141 -11.61 -18.62 5.12
C ASN A 141 -10.54 -18.56 4.02
N PRO A 142 -9.66 -19.57 3.92
CA PRO A 142 -8.48 -19.54 3.06
C PRO A 142 -8.75 -19.80 1.58
N LEU A 143 -10.01 -20.09 1.20
CA LEU A 143 -10.41 -20.25 -0.20
C LEU A 143 -10.78 -18.92 -0.87
N ASN A 144 -11.16 -17.93 -0.07
CA ASN A 144 -11.66 -16.63 -0.57
C ASN A 144 -10.77 -15.46 -0.16
N LYS A 145 -9.86 -15.67 0.79
CA LYS A 145 -9.01 -14.62 1.35
C LYS A 145 -7.56 -15.08 1.36
N ILE A 146 -6.67 -14.12 1.18
CA ILE A 146 -5.23 -14.28 1.32
C ILE A 146 -4.73 -13.23 2.32
N ASP A 147 -3.59 -13.48 2.94
CA ASP A 147 -2.89 -12.51 3.78
C ASP A 147 -1.54 -12.17 3.11
N PRO A 148 -1.49 -11.30 2.09
CA PRO A 148 -0.30 -11.17 1.24
C PRO A 148 0.97 -10.75 1.99
N PHE A 149 0.81 -9.99 3.08
CA PHE A 149 1.93 -9.36 3.80
C PHE A 149 1.79 -9.32 5.33
N GLY A 150 0.62 -9.60 5.89
CA GLY A 150 0.41 -9.69 7.33
C GLY A 150 -0.24 -8.49 8.05
N GLU A 151 -0.43 -7.29 7.46
CA GLU A 151 -0.81 -6.03 8.21
C GLU A 151 -1.60 -4.92 7.42
N GLU A 152 -1.93 -3.73 8.03
CA GLU A 152 -3.13 -2.85 7.76
C GLU A 152 -3.00 -1.27 7.90
N ILE A 153 -3.76 -0.42 7.14
CA ILE A 153 -3.98 1.07 7.34
C ILE A 153 -5.29 1.38 8.10
N TYR A 154 -5.35 2.43 8.95
CA TYR A 154 -6.58 2.80 9.69
C TYR A 154 -7.02 4.29 9.65
N SER A 155 -8.32 4.55 9.70
CA SER A 155 -8.95 5.86 9.97
C SER A 155 -9.32 6.00 11.45
N ALA A 156 -8.36 6.39 12.29
CA ALA A 156 -8.52 6.38 13.74
C ALA A 156 -9.59 7.36 14.26
N ASN A 157 -9.72 8.54 13.64
CA ASN A 157 -10.68 9.57 14.08
C ASN A 157 -11.22 10.41 12.91
N LEU A 158 -11.68 9.76 11.84
CA LEU A 158 -12.42 10.44 10.76
C LEU A 158 -13.93 10.21 10.94
N SER A 159 -14.72 11.25 10.69
CA SER A 159 -16.17 11.12 10.47
C SER A 159 -16.46 10.38 9.17
N ASP A 160 -17.67 9.84 9.02
CA ASP A 160 -18.05 9.09 7.83
C ASP A 160 -18.06 9.99 6.57
N GLU A 161 -18.41 11.27 6.71
CA GLU A 161 -18.31 12.26 5.65
C GLU A 161 -16.86 12.50 5.20
N GLU A 162 -15.93 12.60 6.15
CA GLU A 162 -14.50 12.79 5.87
C GLU A 162 -13.88 11.55 5.22
N LYS A 163 -14.20 10.35 5.72
CA LYS A 163 -13.82 9.07 5.10
C LYS A 163 -14.32 9.01 3.66
N LYS A 164 -15.60 9.34 3.44
CA LYS A 164 -16.20 9.33 2.10
C LYS A 164 -15.49 10.31 1.17
N ARG A 165 -15.21 11.53 1.62
CA ARG A 165 -14.51 12.55 0.83
C ARG A 165 -13.10 12.11 0.44
N LEU A 166 -12.36 11.51 1.38
CA LEU A 166 -11.02 10.99 1.14
C LEU A 166 -11.04 9.81 0.16
N ILE A 167 -11.95 8.85 0.37
CA ILE A 167 -12.13 7.69 -0.51
C ILE A 167 -12.53 8.12 -1.93
N GLU A 168 -13.45 9.06 -2.09
CA GLU A 168 -13.84 9.56 -3.40
C GLU A 168 -12.68 10.24 -4.13
N ASP A 169 -11.83 10.99 -3.41
CA ASP A 169 -10.65 11.59 -4.02
C ASP A 169 -9.62 10.51 -4.40
N TRP A 170 -9.30 9.58 -3.49
CA TRP A 170 -8.40 8.47 -3.79
C TRP A 170 -8.90 7.59 -4.93
N LYS A 171 -10.20 7.33 -5.07
CA LYS A 171 -10.75 6.63 -6.24
C LYS A 171 -10.45 7.37 -7.53
N LYS A 172 -10.58 8.69 -7.56
CA LYS A 172 -10.24 9.51 -8.75
C LYS A 172 -8.75 9.49 -9.04
N LYS A 173 -7.89 9.59 -8.02
CA LYS A 173 -6.43 9.64 -8.19
C LYS A 173 -5.83 8.29 -8.56
N THR A 174 -6.35 7.20 -7.99
CA THR A 174 -5.83 5.84 -8.19
C THR A 174 -6.59 5.07 -9.26
N GLY A 175 -7.80 5.48 -9.63
CA GLY A 175 -8.67 4.72 -10.53
C GLY A 175 -9.26 3.45 -9.91
N TYR A 176 -8.95 3.09 -8.66
CA TYR A 176 -9.51 1.87 -8.05
C TYR A 176 -11.04 1.93 -8.02
N LYS A 177 -11.70 0.86 -8.48
CA LYS A 177 -13.16 0.80 -8.47
C LYS A 177 -13.71 0.64 -7.06
N ASN A 178 -13.02 -0.15 -6.24
CA ASN A 178 -13.46 -0.48 -4.89
C ASN A 178 -12.35 -0.29 -3.86
N ILE A 179 -12.40 0.86 -3.18
CA ILE A 179 -11.65 1.16 -1.95
C ILE A 179 -12.65 1.70 -0.93
N TYR A 180 -12.49 1.31 0.33
CA TYR A 180 -13.36 1.75 1.43
C TYR A 180 -12.67 1.55 2.77
N PHE A 181 -13.14 2.25 3.81
CA PHE A 181 -12.82 1.90 5.19
C PHE A 181 -13.84 0.89 5.70
N ASP A 182 -13.37 -0.21 6.28
CA ASP A 182 -14.26 -1.20 6.87
C ASP A 182 -14.80 -0.74 8.23
N LYS A 183 -15.58 -1.61 8.88
CA LYS A 183 -16.19 -1.35 10.20
C LYS A 183 -15.16 -1.09 11.31
N ASN A 184 -13.92 -1.53 11.12
CA ASN A 184 -12.81 -1.38 12.05
C ASN A 184 -11.94 -0.17 11.67
N ASN A 185 -12.43 0.68 10.76
CA ASN A 185 -11.71 1.79 10.20
C ASN A 185 -10.49 1.40 9.37
N LYS A 186 -10.35 0.13 8.97
CA LYS A 186 -9.23 -0.30 8.13
C LYS A 186 -9.46 0.12 6.69
N LEU A 187 -8.47 0.69 6.01
CA LEU A 187 -8.52 0.85 4.56
C LEU A 187 -8.43 -0.53 3.88
N VAL A 188 -9.44 -0.85 3.09
CA VAL A 188 -9.50 -2.05 2.25
C VAL A 188 -9.39 -1.62 0.79
N ILE A 189 -8.44 -2.22 0.08
CA ILE A 189 -8.28 -2.09 -1.36
C ILE A 189 -8.66 -3.41 -2.01
N ASP A 190 -9.82 -3.44 -2.65
CA ASP A 190 -10.25 -4.61 -3.42
C ASP A 190 -9.68 -4.50 -4.84
N ALA A 191 -8.44 -4.95 -5.00
CA ALA A 191 -7.75 -4.97 -6.28
C ALA A 191 -8.44 -5.89 -7.32
N THR A 192 -9.26 -6.85 -6.88
CA THR A 192 -9.97 -7.77 -7.78
C THR A 192 -11.10 -7.09 -8.55
N ALA A 193 -11.67 -6.02 -7.98
CA ALA A 193 -12.61 -5.16 -8.69
C ALA A 193 -11.95 -4.41 -9.87
N GLY A 194 -10.62 -4.36 -9.90
CA GLY A 194 -9.84 -3.65 -10.91
C GLY A 194 -9.87 -2.13 -10.73
N PHE A 195 -9.38 -1.43 -11.76
CA PHE A 195 -9.30 0.02 -11.79
C PHE A 195 -9.68 0.56 -13.18
N GLU A 196 -10.03 1.83 -13.24
CA GLU A 196 -10.36 2.54 -14.47
C GLU A 196 -9.76 3.95 -14.41
N GLY A 197 -8.87 4.27 -15.36
CA GLY A 197 -8.13 5.53 -15.35
C GLY A 197 -7.21 5.67 -14.13
N GLY A 198 -6.94 6.92 -13.73
CA GLY A 198 -6.10 7.26 -12.57
C GLY A 198 -4.60 7.01 -12.80
N SER A 199 -3.81 7.42 -11.81
CA SER A 199 -2.35 7.30 -11.79
C SER A 199 -1.91 5.93 -11.30
N GLU A 200 -0.96 5.33 -12.01
CA GLU A 200 -0.31 4.09 -11.60
C GLU A 200 0.56 4.31 -10.36
N LEU A 201 1.28 5.43 -10.33
CA LEU A 201 2.09 5.81 -9.17
C LEU A 201 1.24 6.02 -7.92
N ALA A 202 0.04 6.61 -8.06
CA ALA A 202 -0.90 6.74 -6.94
C ALA A 202 -1.37 5.37 -6.42
N ARG A 203 -1.68 4.42 -7.32
CA ARG A 203 -2.03 3.04 -6.92
C ARG A 203 -0.88 2.38 -6.17
N ARG A 204 0.34 2.47 -6.71
CA ARG A 204 1.53 1.88 -6.09
C ARG A 204 1.81 2.48 -4.72
N LEU A 205 1.69 3.79 -4.56
CA LEU A 205 1.88 4.46 -3.27
C LEU A 205 0.82 4.02 -2.26
N LEU A 206 -0.46 4.08 -2.64
CA LEU A 206 -1.55 3.72 -1.74
C LEU A 206 -1.49 2.24 -1.33
N SER A 207 -1.25 1.33 -2.27
CA SER A 207 -1.06 -0.08 -1.96
C SER A 207 0.18 -0.31 -1.10
N ALA A 208 1.33 0.31 -1.42
CA ALA A 208 2.54 0.16 -0.61
C ALA A 208 2.35 0.70 0.82
N ALA A 209 1.55 1.73 1.02
CA ALA A 209 1.20 2.23 2.34
C ALA A 209 0.20 1.31 3.06
N ALA A 210 -0.82 0.80 2.35
CA ALA A 210 -1.85 -0.10 2.88
C ALA A 210 -1.30 -1.45 3.31
N ASP A 211 -0.29 -1.92 2.59
CA ASP A 211 0.29 -3.25 2.70
C ASP A 211 1.66 -3.25 3.42
N SER A 212 2.07 -2.11 3.99
CA SER A 212 3.38 -1.94 4.65
C SER A 212 3.43 -2.64 6.02
N THR A 213 4.47 -3.45 6.24
CA THR A 213 4.71 -4.22 7.48
C THR A 213 5.67 -3.55 8.46
N GLU A 214 6.44 -2.55 8.03
CA GLU A 214 7.33 -1.79 8.91
C GLU A 214 6.70 -0.51 9.45
N LYS A 215 5.64 -0.02 8.79
CA LYS A 215 5.06 1.30 8.96
C LYS A 215 3.55 1.22 8.89
N ARG A 216 2.88 1.75 9.89
CA ARG A 216 1.42 1.92 9.94
C ARG A 216 1.07 3.39 9.82
N PHE A 217 -0.02 3.70 9.14
CA PHE A 217 -0.54 5.05 9.03
C PHE A 217 -1.94 5.14 9.65
N ASN A 218 -2.06 5.96 10.68
CA ASN A 218 -3.32 6.31 11.34
C ASN A 218 -3.74 7.70 10.86
N LEU A 219 -4.87 7.76 10.17
CA LEU A 219 -5.43 9.03 9.72
C LEU A 219 -6.30 9.63 10.82
N ILE A 220 -6.08 10.90 11.15
CA ILE A 220 -6.74 11.59 12.26
C ILE A 220 -7.28 12.93 11.74
N SER A 221 -8.57 13.21 11.97
CA SER A 221 -9.11 14.55 11.73
C SER A 221 -8.79 15.46 12.93
N VAL A 222 -8.23 16.64 12.64
CA VAL A 222 -7.91 17.67 13.64
C VAL A 222 -8.44 19.03 13.17
N ASP A 223 -8.95 19.84 14.09
CA ASP A 223 -9.21 21.29 13.88
C ASP A 223 -8.17 22.04 14.71
N SER A 224 -6.96 22.20 14.15
CA SER A 224 -5.79 22.67 14.89
C SER A 224 -5.15 23.87 14.22
N LYS A 225 -4.88 24.90 15.03
CA LYS A 225 -4.13 26.08 14.62
C LYS A 225 -2.64 25.82 14.39
N ASP A 226 -2.16 24.59 14.55
CA ASP A 226 -0.76 24.22 14.36
C ASP A 226 -0.53 23.34 13.13
N VAL A 227 -1.60 22.84 12.50
CA VAL A 227 -1.55 21.94 11.34
C VAL A 227 -2.10 22.69 10.14
N ALA A 228 -1.29 22.84 9.09
CA ALA A 228 -1.72 23.45 7.83
C ALA A 228 -2.06 22.33 6.84
N PHE A 229 -3.36 22.09 6.62
CA PHE A 229 -3.93 21.00 5.79
C PHE A 229 -3.64 19.58 6.28
N ALA A 230 -2.37 19.17 6.39
CA ALA A 230 -2.00 17.89 6.98
C ALA A 230 -0.56 17.91 7.52
N ARG A 231 -0.26 16.94 8.39
CA ARG A 231 1.08 16.71 8.92
C ARG A 231 1.21 15.26 9.34
N VAL A 232 2.33 14.63 9.01
CA VAL A 232 2.75 13.38 9.64
C VAL A 232 3.69 13.61 10.83
N ASP A 233 3.49 12.85 11.90
CA ASP A 233 4.31 12.91 13.11
C ASP A 233 5.70 12.27 12.92
N ALA A 234 6.47 12.14 14.02
CA ALA A 234 7.79 11.50 13.96
C ALA A 234 7.70 9.98 13.76
N GLY A 235 6.57 9.37 14.12
CA GLY A 235 6.38 7.93 14.23
C GLY A 235 6.65 7.46 15.65
N THR A 236 5.75 6.65 16.18
CA THR A 236 5.89 6.00 17.48
C THR A 236 6.45 4.60 17.29
N ILE A 237 7.49 4.27 18.06
CA ILE A 237 8.12 2.95 18.08
C ILE A 237 7.74 2.28 19.40
N THR A 238 7.19 1.08 19.31
CA THR A 238 6.97 0.25 20.50
C THR A 238 8.25 -0.54 20.78
N GLU A 239 8.68 -0.58 22.05
CA GLU A 239 9.89 -1.28 22.49
C GLU A 239 9.57 -2.27 23.63
N ASP A 240 10.29 -3.39 23.72
CA ASP A 240 10.24 -4.23 24.94
C ASP A 240 10.92 -3.56 26.14
N ALA A 241 10.80 -4.20 27.29
CA ALA A 241 11.55 -3.87 28.51
C ALA A 241 13.09 -3.91 28.35
N LYS A 242 13.63 -4.36 27.21
CA LYS A 242 15.06 -4.39 26.90
C LYS A 242 15.46 -3.34 25.84
N GLY A 243 14.52 -2.52 25.37
CA GLY A 243 14.75 -1.48 24.36
C GLY A 243 14.84 -2.00 22.92
N ASN A 244 14.42 -3.24 22.64
CA ASN A 244 14.32 -3.74 21.27
C ASN A 244 13.01 -3.27 20.65
N LYS A 245 13.05 -2.77 19.41
CA LYS A 245 11.85 -2.46 18.63
C LYS A 245 10.97 -3.70 18.47
N ILE A 246 9.69 -3.55 18.80
CA ILE A 246 8.65 -4.56 18.62
C ILE A 246 7.52 -3.94 17.80
N GLY A 247 7.18 -4.56 16.68
CA GLY A 247 6.07 -4.12 15.83
C GLY A 247 6.41 -2.97 14.87
N PRO A 248 5.44 -2.50 14.08
CA PRO A 248 5.62 -1.45 13.09
C PRO A 248 5.81 -0.08 13.75
N ILE A 249 6.42 0.86 13.02
CA ILE A 249 6.43 2.27 13.39
C ILE A 249 5.05 2.83 13.07
N VAL A 250 4.34 3.36 14.07
CA VAL A 250 3.01 3.93 13.88
C VAL A 250 3.14 5.42 13.60
N PHE A 251 2.70 5.86 12.43
CA PHE A 251 2.65 7.26 12.05
C PHE A 251 1.24 7.79 12.16
N GLU A 252 1.09 8.92 12.83
CA GLU A 252 -0.15 9.69 12.87
C GLU A 252 -0.11 10.75 11.77
N VAL A 253 -1.11 10.71 10.91
CA VAL A 253 -1.33 11.71 9.86
C VAL A 253 -2.51 12.56 10.28
N ASP A 254 -2.19 13.72 10.84
CA ASP A 254 -3.14 14.76 11.19
C ASP A 254 -3.64 15.44 9.91
N ILE A 255 -4.96 15.57 9.76
CA ILE A 255 -5.58 16.21 8.61
C ILE A 255 -6.58 17.27 9.09
N ASP A 256 -6.38 18.51 8.67
CA ASP A 256 -7.34 19.60 8.87
C ASP A 256 -8.23 19.74 7.63
N PHE A 257 -9.41 19.09 7.68
CA PHE A 257 -10.37 19.07 6.57
C PHE A 257 -10.97 20.45 6.27
N LYS A 258 -10.97 21.36 7.26
CA LYS A 258 -11.57 22.69 7.19
C LYS A 258 -10.67 23.66 6.45
N ASP A 259 -9.35 23.48 6.54
CA ASP A 259 -8.37 24.26 5.80
C ASP A 259 -8.59 24.19 4.28
N PHE A 260 -9.00 23.03 3.75
CA PHE A 260 -9.32 22.86 2.32
C PHE A 260 -10.53 23.69 1.84
N SER A 261 -11.27 24.33 2.75
CA SER A 261 -12.35 25.27 2.40
C SER A 261 -11.91 26.75 2.40
N GLN A 262 -10.67 27.04 2.79
CA GLN A 262 -10.17 28.41 2.99
C GLN A 262 -9.49 29.03 1.76
N PHE A 263 -9.47 28.34 0.62
CA PHE A 263 -8.89 28.88 -0.61
C PHE A 263 -9.61 30.15 -1.06
N ARG A 264 -8.85 31.18 -1.43
CA ARG A 264 -9.35 32.47 -1.90
C ARG A 264 -8.66 32.84 -3.21
N ALA A 265 -9.41 33.37 -4.18
CA ALA A 265 -8.85 33.90 -5.43
C ALA A 265 -7.80 32.98 -6.12
N SER A 266 -8.09 31.67 -6.14
CA SER A 266 -7.21 30.62 -6.63
C SER A 266 -7.63 30.11 -8.01
N ASP A 267 -6.68 29.67 -8.82
CA ASP A 267 -6.97 29.03 -10.11
C ASP A 267 -7.63 27.66 -9.88
N LYS A 268 -8.64 27.31 -10.69
CA LYS A 268 -9.35 26.03 -10.58
C LYS A 268 -8.41 24.84 -10.77
N ASP A 269 -7.47 24.96 -11.71
CA ASP A 269 -6.50 23.90 -12.00
C ASP A 269 -5.56 23.70 -10.81
N ALA A 270 -5.24 24.78 -10.07
CA ALA A 270 -4.42 24.72 -8.87
C ALA A 270 -5.18 24.11 -7.67
N ILE A 271 -6.49 24.39 -7.54
CA ILE A 271 -7.34 23.78 -6.51
C ILE A 271 -7.45 22.27 -6.75
N GLU A 272 -7.64 21.84 -8.01
CA GLU A 272 -7.75 20.42 -8.34
C GLU A 272 -6.43 19.66 -8.15
N ALA A 273 -5.30 20.33 -8.41
CA ALA A 273 -3.96 19.83 -8.16
C ALA A 273 -3.58 19.76 -6.67
N PHE A 274 -4.32 20.43 -5.79
CA PHE A 274 -4.09 20.45 -4.35
C PHE A 274 -5.28 19.84 -3.59
N SER A 275 -5.53 18.55 -3.86
CA SER A 275 -6.61 17.79 -3.25
C SER A 275 -6.16 17.10 -1.95
N ILE A 276 -7.13 16.71 -1.12
CA ILE A 276 -6.88 16.05 0.16
C ILE A 276 -6.11 14.73 0.00
N GLY A 277 -6.46 13.91 -0.99
CA GLY A 277 -5.79 12.64 -1.23
C GLY A 277 -4.34 12.81 -1.65
N LEU A 278 -4.02 13.85 -2.43
CA LEU A 278 -2.65 14.18 -2.81
C LEU A 278 -1.84 14.71 -1.63
N VAL A 279 -2.47 15.49 -0.74
CA VAL A 279 -1.83 15.95 0.50
C VAL A 279 -1.55 14.77 1.43
N VAL A 280 -2.49 13.84 1.62
CA VAL A 280 -2.24 12.63 2.42
C VAL A 280 -1.18 11.74 1.79
N PHE A 281 -1.13 11.60 0.45
CA PHE A 281 -0.04 10.89 -0.22
C PHE A 281 1.31 11.55 0.00
N HIS A 282 1.38 12.88 0.05
CA HIS A 282 2.60 13.61 0.37
C HIS A 282 3.10 13.25 1.78
N GLU A 283 2.24 13.32 2.78
CA GLU A 283 2.57 12.96 4.17
C GLU A 283 2.98 11.49 4.33
N ILE A 284 2.29 10.58 3.64
CA ILE A 284 2.64 9.15 3.63
C ILE A 284 4.00 8.93 2.97
N ALA A 285 4.27 9.59 1.82
CA ALA A 285 5.51 9.42 1.06
C ALA A 285 6.76 9.80 1.88
N HIS A 286 6.67 10.84 2.72
CA HIS A 286 7.74 11.23 3.66
C HIS A 286 8.21 10.06 4.51
N LYS A 287 7.28 9.25 5.02
CA LYS A 287 7.61 8.13 5.89
C LYS A 287 7.82 6.85 5.13
N LEU A 288 7.06 6.61 4.07
CA LEU A 288 7.09 5.36 3.32
C LEU A 288 8.41 5.14 2.59
N TYR A 289 8.96 6.17 1.92
CA TYR A 289 10.15 6.03 1.06
C TYR A 289 11.45 6.55 1.67
N LYS A 290 11.42 6.96 2.95
CA LYS A 290 12.62 7.17 3.78
C LYS A 290 13.62 8.17 3.18
N GLU A 291 13.15 9.33 2.72
CA GLU A 291 14.03 10.43 2.27
C GLU A 291 13.75 11.78 2.94
N THR A 292 14.87 12.47 3.20
CA THR A 292 15.21 13.78 3.78
C THR A 292 14.13 14.76 4.27
N PRO A 293 14.44 15.57 5.33
CA PRO A 293 13.59 16.67 5.76
C PRO A 293 13.24 17.60 4.60
N ASP A 294 11.95 17.91 4.44
CA ASP A 294 11.51 19.07 3.66
C ASP A 294 12.08 20.33 4.33
N THR A 295 13.27 20.75 3.93
CA THR A 295 13.71 22.13 4.15
C THR A 295 13.35 22.92 2.89
N PRO A 296 12.18 23.60 2.86
CA PRO A 296 11.79 24.42 1.72
C PRO A 296 12.64 25.68 1.71
N ASN A 297 13.83 25.63 1.10
CA ASN A 297 14.75 26.77 1.09
C ASN A 297 15.18 27.22 -0.31
N SER A 298 14.33 27.05 -1.33
CA SER A 298 14.43 27.91 -2.52
C SER A 298 13.06 28.21 -3.10
N ASP A 299 12.85 29.45 -3.55
CA ASP A 299 11.66 29.88 -4.32
C ASP A 299 11.58 29.19 -5.71
N THR A 300 12.30 28.09 -5.92
CA THR A 300 12.51 27.43 -7.21
C THR A 300 12.43 25.91 -7.16
N ASP A 301 12.29 25.31 -5.97
CA ASP A 301 12.23 23.85 -5.80
C ASP A 301 10.95 23.45 -5.04
N PRO A 302 10.14 22.51 -5.56
CA PRO A 302 8.95 22.04 -4.86
C PRO A 302 9.27 21.10 -3.68
N GLY A 303 10.52 20.67 -3.51
CA GLY A 303 10.97 19.74 -2.47
C GLY A 303 11.09 18.29 -2.98
N PRO A 304 11.90 17.45 -2.31
CA PRO A 304 12.23 16.10 -2.78
C PRO A 304 11.01 15.19 -2.88
N VAL A 305 10.12 15.18 -1.88
CA VAL A 305 8.91 14.34 -1.91
C VAL A 305 7.98 14.76 -3.03
N GLU A 306 7.78 16.06 -3.20
CA GLU A 306 6.90 16.55 -4.25
C GLU A 306 7.46 16.25 -5.64
N ARG A 307 8.75 16.51 -5.85
CA ARG A 307 9.42 16.25 -7.13
C ARG A 307 9.42 14.78 -7.50
N THR A 308 9.62 13.90 -6.52
CA THR A 308 9.88 12.47 -6.76
C THR A 308 8.60 11.64 -6.78
N TYR A 309 7.61 11.98 -5.96
CA TYR A 309 6.43 11.13 -5.76
C TYR A 309 5.13 11.82 -6.18
N ILE A 310 4.92 13.08 -5.81
CA ILE A 310 3.59 13.71 -5.98
C ILE A 310 3.41 14.39 -7.35
N ASN A 311 4.40 15.11 -7.85
CA ASN A 311 4.33 15.71 -9.19
C ASN A 311 4.23 14.66 -10.31
N PRO A 312 4.94 13.52 -10.27
CA PRO A 312 4.72 12.43 -11.22
C PRO A 312 3.28 11.91 -11.19
N ILE A 313 2.66 11.78 -10.01
CA ILE A 313 1.22 11.44 -9.91
C ILE A 313 0.36 12.51 -10.58
N ARG A 314 0.64 13.80 -10.35
CA ARG A 314 -0.09 14.89 -11.02
C ARG A 314 0.08 14.86 -12.53
N HIS A 315 1.28 14.56 -13.00
CA HIS A 315 1.60 14.44 -14.42
C HIS A 315 0.75 13.35 -15.09
N GLU A 316 0.70 12.15 -14.50
CA GLU A 316 -0.14 11.05 -15.00
C GLU A 316 -1.63 11.39 -15.03
N LEU A 317 -2.07 12.24 -14.11
CA LEU A 317 -3.45 12.71 -14.01
C LEU A 317 -3.74 13.94 -14.89
N GLY A 318 -2.74 14.51 -15.58
CA GLY A 318 -2.90 15.76 -16.34
C GLY A 318 -3.16 17.00 -15.48
N LEU A 319 -2.79 16.96 -14.20
CA LEU A 319 -2.96 18.06 -13.24
C LEU A 319 -1.76 19.00 -13.24
N ALA A 320 -1.97 20.23 -12.75
CA ALA A 320 -0.90 21.20 -12.62
C ALA A 320 0.17 20.71 -11.62
N GLU A 321 1.45 20.72 -12.00
CA GLU A 321 2.55 20.26 -11.17
C GLU A 321 3.03 21.38 -10.23
N ARG A 322 3.36 21.06 -8.98
CA ARG A 322 3.86 22.04 -8.01
C ARG A 322 5.27 22.47 -8.40
N VAL A 323 5.50 23.77 -8.51
CA VAL A 323 6.81 24.33 -8.88
C VAL A 323 7.58 24.79 -7.65
N TYR A 324 6.93 25.45 -6.70
CA TYR A 324 7.53 25.79 -5.41
C TYR A 324 6.45 26.19 -4.40
N TYR A 325 6.84 26.17 -3.12
CA TYR A 325 6.10 26.81 -2.03
C TYR A 325 6.80 28.12 -1.66
N SER A 326 6.06 29.22 -1.61
CA SER A 326 6.59 30.48 -1.10
C SER A 326 5.67 30.98 -0.01
N ALA A 327 6.20 30.98 1.21
CA ALA A 327 5.59 31.64 2.36
C ALA A 327 5.60 33.18 2.25
N LYS A 328 6.01 33.76 1.11
CA LYS A 328 6.02 35.21 0.91
C LYS A 328 4.59 35.76 0.98
N PRO A 329 4.35 36.84 1.76
CA PRO A 329 3.07 37.53 1.79
C PRO A 329 2.60 37.90 0.39
N VAL A 330 1.32 37.69 0.09
CA VAL A 330 0.71 38.04 -1.19
C VAL A 330 1.02 39.50 -1.56
N SER A 331 1.40 39.75 -2.82
CA SER A 331 1.84 41.08 -3.29
C SER A 331 0.82 42.19 -3.00
N ALA A 332 1.28 43.46 -2.97
CA ALA A 332 0.46 44.63 -2.63
C ALA A 332 -0.86 44.75 -3.42
N ALA A 333 -0.91 44.23 -4.66
CA ALA A 333 -2.11 44.22 -5.51
C ALA A 333 -3.28 43.38 -4.95
N TYR A 334 -3.03 42.47 -4.00
CA TYR A 334 -4.02 41.56 -3.44
C TYR A 334 -4.33 41.82 -1.96
N LYS A 335 -3.88 42.96 -1.41
CA LYS A 335 -4.20 43.37 -0.02
C LYS A 335 -5.70 43.46 0.25
N SER A 336 -6.53 43.71 -0.76
CA SER A 336 -7.99 43.73 -0.62
C SER A 336 -8.59 42.35 -0.32
N PHE A 337 -7.95 41.27 -0.79
CA PHE A 337 -8.39 39.89 -0.54
C PHE A 337 -7.71 39.28 0.69
N PHE A 338 -6.48 39.70 0.99
CA PHE A 338 -5.67 39.20 2.10
C PHE A 338 -5.13 40.36 2.97
N PRO A 339 -6.02 41.08 3.70
CA PRO A 339 -5.64 42.27 4.45
C PRO A 339 -4.65 41.98 5.59
N ASN A 340 -4.65 40.76 6.13
CA ASN A 340 -3.79 40.32 7.23
C ASN A 340 -2.57 39.48 6.76
N GLY A 341 -2.30 39.43 5.45
CA GLY A 341 -1.31 38.53 4.86
C GLY A 341 -1.92 37.21 4.36
N GLY A 342 -1.18 36.50 3.51
CA GLY A 342 -1.62 35.24 2.91
C GLY A 342 -0.44 34.48 2.30
N GLN A 343 -0.63 33.18 2.10
CA GLN A 343 0.35 32.27 1.52
C GLN A 343 -0.06 31.85 0.12
N GLN A 344 0.91 31.40 -0.68
CA GLN A 344 0.63 30.92 -2.03
C GLN A 344 1.49 29.72 -2.41
N LEU A 345 0.88 28.85 -3.21
CA LEU A 345 1.55 27.76 -3.91
C LEU A 345 1.52 28.07 -5.41
N LEU A 346 2.67 27.89 -6.06
CA LEU A 346 2.77 27.96 -7.52
C LEU A 346 2.74 26.56 -8.10
N PHE A 347 1.82 26.36 -9.03
CA PHE A 347 1.73 25.20 -9.89
C PHE A 347 1.97 25.62 -11.34
N ARG A 348 2.27 24.66 -12.21
CA ARG A 348 2.42 24.88 -13.64
C ARG A 348 1.72 23.79 -14.43
N LEU A 349 0.97 24.23 -15.44
CA LEU A 349 0.29 23.34 -16.38
C LEU A 349 0.47 23.89 -17.79
N ASN A 350 0.98 23.08 -18.71
CA ASN A 350 1.21 23.47 -20.12
C ASN A 350 2.00 24.78 -20.27
N GLY A 351 3.04 24.96 -19.45
CA GLY A 351 3.88 26.16 -19.46
C GLY A 351 3.25 27.42 -18.85
N LYS A 352 2.03 27.34 -18.32
CA LYS A 352 1.35 28.45 -17.66
C LYS A 352 1.34 28.26 -16.15
N ASP A 353 1.63 29.36 -15.45
CA ASP A 353 1.62 29.42 -14.00
C ASP A 353 0.19 29.47 -13.45
N LYS A 354 -0.04 28.67 -12.41
CA LYS A 354 -1.32 28.41 -11.75
C LYS A 354 -1.12 28.63 -10.26
N ILE A 355 -1.93 29.50 -9.64
CA ILE A 355 -1.64 29.95 -8.28
C ILE A 355 -2.79 29.55 -7.36
N LEU A 356 -2.45 28.86 -6.29
CA LEU A 356 -3.32 28.58 -5.15
C LEU A 356 -2.97 29.57 -4.03
N ARG A 357 -3.98 30.19 -3.42
CA ARG A 357 -3.82 31.19 -2.36
C ARG A 357 -4.82 30.98 -1.25
N TRP A 358 -4.38 31.28 -0.03
CA TRP A 358 -5.21 31.24 1.17
C TRP A 358 -4.71 32.24 2.21
N GLN A 359 -5.56 32.53 3.19
CA GLN A 359 -5.24 33.45 4.29
C GLN A 359 -4.50 32.67 5.38
N SER A 360 -3.32 33.13 5.78
CA SER A 360 -2.43 32.38 6.69
C SER A 360 -2.97 32.24 8.11
N ASP A 361 -3.82 33.17 8.56
CA ASP A 361 -4.49 33.11 9.88
C ASP A 361 -5.70 32.16 9.89
N LYS A 362 -6.18 31.73 8.72
CA LYS A 362 -7.33 30.82 8.57
C LYS A 362 -6.94 29.37 8.29
N VAL A 363 -5.67 29.11 8.00
CA VAL A 363 -5.11 27.78 7.70
C VAL A 363 -3.93 27.56 8.63
N GLY A 364 -4.01 26.56 9.52
CA GLY A 364 -2.94 26.25 10.46
C GLY A 364 -2.42 27.45 11.30
N GLY A 365 -3.28 28.45 11.54
CA GLY A 365 -3.26 29.48 12.60
C GLY A 365 -1.99 30.22 13.01
N LYS A 366 -0.82 30.03 12.37
CA LYS A 366 0.44 30.64 12.79
C LYS A 366 0.69 31.97 12.10
N THR A 367 0.31 33.04 12.79
CA THR A 367 0.96 34.36 12.67
C THR A 367 2.21 34.34 13.55
N LYS A 368 3.40 34.54 12.96
CA LYS A 368 4.57 35.00 13.73
C LYS A 368 4.53 36.51 13.85
#